data_AF-A0A529S6B9-F1
#
_entry.id   AF-A0A529S6B9-F1
#
_cell.length_a   1.000
_cell.length_b   1.000
_cell.length_c   1.000
_cell.angle_alpha   90.00
_cell.angle_beta   90.00
_cell.angle_gamma   90.00
#
_symmetry.space_group_name_H-M   'P 1'
#
loop_
_entity.id
_entity.type
_entity.pdbx_description
1 polymer ?
#
loop_
_entity_poly.entity_id
_entity_poly.type
_entity_poly.pdbx_seq_one_letter_code
_entity_poly.pdbx_strand_id
1 'polypeptide(L)' 'RAGRGHLCRNTLGVGVHRPGAFGEYMVIPQHNVVPIPDDVPDEIAAIFDPLGNAVHTALSFDLVGEDVLVT' A
#
# COMPACT_ATOMS: atom_id res chain seq x y z
N ARG A 1 11.79 -5.26 -12.67
CA ARG A 1 10.58 -4.51 -13.09
C ARG A 1 10.84 -3.03 -12.84
N ALA A 2 10.26 -2.11 -13.64
CA ALA A 2 10.52 -0.67 -13.55
C ALA A 2 9.69 0.08 -12.48
N GLY A 3 9.24 -0.59 -11.41
CA GLY A 3 8.46 0.04 -10.32
C GLY A 3 7.02 0.45 -10.65
N ARG A 4 6.59 0.46 -11.92
CA ARG A 4 5.24 0.91 -12.35
C ARG A 4 4.20 -0.20 -12.36
N GLY A 5 4.04 -0.89 -11.24
CA GLY A 5 3.12 -2.03 -11.11
C GLY A 5 1.66 -1.69 -11.46
N HIS A 6 1.22 -0.47 -11.15
CA HIS A 6 -0.13 0.03 -11.44
C HIS A 6 -0.48 0.09 -12.93
N LEU A 7 0.50 -0.01 -13.84
CA LEU A 7 0.28 -0.05 -15.30
C LEU A 7 0.27 -1.47 -15.87
N CYS A 8 0.43 -2.50 -15.04
CA CYS A 8 0.43 -3.88 -15.51
C CYS A 8 -0.97 -4.28 -16.03
N ARG A 9 -1.06 -4.63 -17.32
CA ARG A 9 -2.30 -5.11 -17.96
C ARG A 9 -2.85 -6.42 -17.40
N ASN A 10 -2.04 -7.14 -16.62
CA ASN A 10 -2.36 -8.47 -16.07
C ASN A 10 -2.44 -8.43 -14.53
N THR A 11 -2.84 -7.30 -13.96
CA THR A 11 -2.94 -7.17 -12.49
C THR A 11 -4.10 -8.01 -11.96
N LEU A 12 -3.86 -8.80 -10.91
CA LEU A 12 -4.88 -9.58 -10.21
C LEU A 12 -5.03 -9.06 -8.78
N GLY A 13 -6.10 -8.31 -8.53
CA GLY A 13 -6.40 -7.74 -7.21
C GLY A 13 -6.66 -8.81 -6.15
N VAL A 14 -5.96 -8.71 -5.01
CA VAL A 14 -6.16 -9.55 -3.81
C VAL A 14 -7.53 -9.26 -3.21
N GLY A 15 -8.33 -10.29 -2.94
CA GLY A 15 -9.70 -10.14 -2.44
C GLY A 15 -10.74 -9.76 -3.49
N VAL A 16 -10.33 -9.63 -4.76
CA VAL A 16 -11.24 -9.32 -5.89
C VAL A 16 -11.16 -10.40 -6.97
N HIS A 17 -9.97 -10.62 -7.52
CA HIS A 17 -9.74 -11.59 -8.62
C HIS A 17 -9.11 -12.90 -8.15
N ARG A 18 -8.56 -12.89 -6.94
CA ARG A 18 -7.90 -14.02 -6.26
C ARG A 18 -8.20 -13.95 -4.76
N PRO A 19 -8.05 -15.05 -3.99
CA PRO A 19 -8.32 -15.07 -2.55
C PRO A 19 -7.67 -13.89 -1.80
N GLY A 20 -8.41 -13.36 -0.84
CA GLY A 20 -8.03 -12.19 -0.04
C GLY A 20 -7.19 -12.52 1.20
N ALA A 21 -7.02 -11.52 2.06
CA ALA A 21 -6.24 -11.63 3.29
C ALA A 21 -7.05 -12.05 4.54
N PHE A 22 -8.38 -12.16 4.44
CA PHE A 22 -9.23 -12.64 5.55
C PHE A 22 -9.27 -14.18 5.60
N GLY A 23 -8.11 -14.77 5.84
CA GLY A 23 -7.90 -16.19 6.08
C GLY A 23 -6.61 -16.39 6.86
N GLU A 24 -6.42 -17.57 7.47
CA GLU A 24 -5.22 -17.84 8.29
C GLU A 24 -3.91 -17.73 7.50
N TYR A 25 -3.98 -17.97 6.18
CA TYR A 25 -2.85 -17.90 5.26
C TYR A 25 -3.27 -17.29 3.93
N MET A 26 -2.32 -16.64 3.25
CA MET A 26 -2.48 -16.19 1.88
C MET A 26 -1.23 -16.49 1.05
N VAL A 27 -1.43 -16.68 -0.26
CA VAL A 27 -0.33 -16.82 -1.23
C VAL A 27 -0.19 -15.49 -1.96
N ILE A 28 1.02 -14.95 -2.11
CA ILE A 28 1.26 -13.74 -2.88
C ILE A 28 2.62 -13.85 -3.61
N PRO A 29 2.79 -13.24 -4.81
CA PRO A 29 4.09 -13.21 -5.45
C PRO A 29 5.12 -12.48 -4.58
N GLN A 30 6.31 -13.05 -4.43
CA GLN A 30 7.40 -12.50 -3.61
C GLN A 30 7.68 -11.00 -3.88
N HIS A 31 7.57 -10.56 -5.13
CA HIS A 31 7.85 -9.17 -5.52
C HIS A 31 6.80 -8.15 -5.05
N ASN A 32 5.68 -8.59 -4.45
CA ASN A 32 4.69 -7.75 -3.79
C ASN A 32 4.89 -7.70 -2.27
N VAL A 33 5.87 -8.43 -1.72
CA VAL A 33 6.15 -8.49 -0.28
C VAL A 33 7.20 -7.44 0.07
N VAL A 34 6.91 -6.64 1.10
CA VAL A 34 7.84 -5.65 1.66
C VAL A 34 8.08 -6.03 3.12
N PRO A 35 9.34 -6.20 3.56
CA PRO A 35 9.64 -6.50 4.97
C PRO A 35 9.31 -5.29 5.84
N ILE A 36 8.72 -5.57 7.00
CA ILE A 36 8.33 -4.54 7.98
C ILE A 36 9.33 -4.60 9.14
N PRO A 37 9.89 -3.47 9.59
CA PRO A 37 10.73 -3.42 10.78
C PRO A 37 10.00 -3.88 12.04
N ASP A 38 10.70 -4.55 12.96
CA ASP A 38 10.12 -5.13 14.18
C ASP A 38 9.56 -4.08 15.17
N ASP A 39 9.93 -2.80 15.02
CA ASP A 39 9.46 -1.69 15.84
C ASP A 39 8.16 -1.05 15.32
N VAL A 40 7.63 -1.51 14.17
CA VAL A 40 6.33 -1.08 13.64
C VAL A 40 5.22 -2.00 14.16
N PRO A 41 4.21 -1.48 14.89
CA PRO A 41 3.09 -2.28 15.37
C PRO A 41 2.27 -2.87 14.22
N ASP A 42 1.77 -4.11 14.39
CA ASP A 42 0.95 -4.81 13.39
C ASP A 42 -0.30 -4.03 12.95
N GLU A 43 -0.93 -3.31 13.88
CA GLU A 43 -2.10 -2.46 13.59
C GLU A 43 -1.78 -1.31 12.60
N ILE A 44 -0.54 -0.82 12.63
CA ILE A 44 -0.05 0.20 11.70
C ILE A 44 0.35 -0.45 10.37
N ALA A 45 1.05 -1.58 10.42
CA ALA A 45 1.41 -2.37 9.24
C ALA A 45 0.18 -2.79 8.41
N ALA A 46 -0.91 -3.18 9.09
CA ALA A 46 -2.14 -3.66 8.45
C ALA A 46 -2.82 -2.61 7.55
N ILE A 47 -2.55 -1.32 7.78
CA ILE A 47 -3.12 -0.20 7.00
C ILE A 47 -2.12 0.42 6.02
N PHE A 48 -0.98 -0.23 5.73
CA PHE A 48 0.04 0.33 4.84
C PHE A 48 -0.44 0.61 3.41
N ASP A 49 -1.40 -0.16 2.89
CA ASP A 49 -1.97 0.10 1.56
C ASP A 49 -2.75 1.45 1.52
N PRO A 50 -3.78 1.66 2.37
CA PRO A 50 -4.46 2.95 2.41
C PRO A 50 -3.57 4.09 2.92
N LEU A 51 -2.63 3.83 3.84
CA LEU A 51 -1.66 4.82 4.29
C LEU A 51 -0.73 5.26 3.15
N GLY A 52 -0.25 4.32 2.32
CA GLY A 52 0.56 4.62 1.14
C GLY A 52 -0.16 5.57 0.17
N ASN A 53 -1.47 5.40 -0.02
CA ASN A 53 -2.28 6.32 -0.81
C ASN A 53 -2.36 7.72 -0.20
N ALA A 54 -2.51 7.81 1.12
CA ALA A 54 -2.51 9.08 1.84
C ALA A 54 -1.14 9.78 1.75
N VAL A 55 -0.04 9.04 1.92
CA VAL A 55 1.34 9.54 1.75
C VAL A 55 1.59 10.02 0.33
N HIS A 56 1.17 9.24 -0.68
CA HIS A 56 1.29 9.64 -2.08
C HIS A 56 0.57 10.96 -2.36
N THR A 57 -0.63 11.13 -1.78
CA THR A 57 -1.41 12.37 -1.89
C THR A 57 -0.75 13.53 -1.16
N ALA A 58 -0.43 13.36 0.12
CA ALA A 58 0.08 14.41 0.98
C ALA A 58 1.47 14.91 0.54
N LEU A 59 2.32 14.02 0.03
CA LEU A 59 3.67 14.38 -0.42
C LEU A 59 3.74 14.78 -1.91
N SER A 60 2.59 14.98 -2.57
CA SER A 60 2.56 15.46 -3.96
C SER A 60 3.00 16.93 -4.10
N PHE A 61 3.02 17.68 -3.00
CA PHE A 61 3.39 19.10 -2.95
C PHE A 61 4.33 19.36 -1.77
N ASP A 62 5.08 20.47 -1.83
CA ASP A 62 5.74 21.00 -0.63
C ASP A 62 4.68 21.61 0.28
N LEU A 63 4.71 21.26 1.56
CA LEU A 63 3.68 21.63 2.54
C LEU A 63 4.26 22.43 3.71
N VAL A 64 5.55 22.76 3.72
CA VAL A 64 6.16 23.45 4.85
C VAL A 64 5.61 24.87 4.98
N GLY A 65 4.75 25.08 5.98
CA GLY A 65 4.13 26.38 6.27
C GLY A 65 2.91 26.71 5.42
N GLU A 66 2.38 25.74 4.65
CA GLU A 66 1.22 25.92 3.80
C GLU A 66 -0.09 25.62 4.55
N ASP A 67 -1.16 26.31 4.17
CA ASP A 67 -2.52 26.01 4.62
C ASP A 67 -3.12 24.88 3.76
N VAL A 68 -3.49 23.77 4.39
CA VAL A 68 -4.01 22.58 3.70
C VAL A 68 -5.47 22.33 4.08
N LEU A 69 -6.33 22.24 3.06
CA LEU A 69 -7.72 21.83 3.22
C LEU A 69 -7.88 20.35 2.85
N VAL A 70 -8.53 19.57 3.72
CA VAL A 70 -8.97 18.19 3.47
C VAL A 70 -10.50 18.17 3.50
N THR A 71 -11.13 17.65 2.45
CA THR A 71 -12.60 17.62 2.28
C THR A 71 -13.13 16.23 2.02
#